data_AF-A0A1J5T671-F1
#
_entry.id   AF-A0A1J5T671-F1
#
_cell.length_a   1.000
_cell.length_b   1.000
_cell.length_c   1.000
_cell.angle_alpha   90.00
_cell.angle_beta   90.00
_cell.angle_gamma   90.00
#
_symmetry.space_group_name_H-M   'P 1'
#
loop_
_entity.id
_entity.type
_entity.pdbx_description
1 polymer ?
#
loop_
_entity_poly.entity_id
_entity_poly.type
_entity_poly.pdbx_seq_one_letter_code
_entity_poly.pdbx_strand_id
1 'polypeptide(L)' 'MRSQQFSEWIFVFLLISIVIFSGIVIAFMFSKNRPKEMKLGERFMFAAIIIGIVVAVIVGAVQMLGGYLF' A
#
# COMPACT_ATOMS: atom_id res chain seq x y z
N MET A 1 1.57 26.94 -7.27
CA MET A 1 1.35 26.94 -5.80
C MET A 1 0.15 26.06 -5.39
N ARG A 2 -1.06 26.17 -5.95
CA ARG A 2 -2.18 25.23 -5.64
C ARG A 2 -1.94 23.75 -6.03
N SER A 3 -1.17 23.50 -7.09
CA SER A 3 -0.86 22.14 -7.57
C SER A 3 0.10 21.37 -6.66
N GLN A 4 1.00 22.08 -5.96
CA GLN A 4 1.95 21.46 -5.01
C GLN A 4 1.26 21.01 -3.73
N GLN A 5 0.41 21.85 -3.13
CA GLN A 5 -0.41 21.45 -1.97
C GLN A 5 -1.31 20.24 -2.27
N PHE A 6 -1.86 20.14 -3.48
CA PHE A 6 -2.64 18.96 -3.88
C PHE A 6 -1.78 17.68 -3.96
N SER A 7 -0.53 17.80 -4.40
CA SER A 7 0.44 16.69 -4.45
C SER A 7 0.82 16.19 -3.05
N GLU A 8 1.01 17.10 -2.09
CA GLU A 8 1.30 16.75 -0.69
C GLU A 8 0.19 15.92 -0.04
N TRP A 9 -1.07 16.34 -0.21
CA TRP A 9 -2.21 15.60 0.34
C TRP A 9 -2.38 14.20 -0.29
N ILE A 10 -2.08 14.06 -1.58
CA ILE A 10 -2.07 12.74 -2.24
C ILE A 10 -0.97 11.85 -1.66
N PHE A 11 0.22 12.40 -1.40
CA PHE A 11 1.30 11.63 -0.80
C PHE A 11 0.97 11.18 0.63
N VAL A 12 0.36 12.04 1.44
CA VAL A 12 -0.11 11.65 2.79
C VAL A 12 -1.18 10.56 2.70
N PHE A 13 -2.12 10.67 1.76
CA PHE A 13 -3.12 9.62 1.52
C PHE A 13 -2.49 8.29 1.08
N LEU A 14 -1.47 8.35 0.22
CA LEU A 14 -0.70 7.19 -0.23
C LEU A 14 0.02 6.52 0.95
N LEU A 15 0.67 7.29 1.83
CA LEU A 15 1.32 6.79 3.03
C LEU A 15 0.32 6.09 3.97
N ILE A 16 -0.81 6.72 4.26
CA ILE A 16 -1.88 6.13 5.09
C ILE A 16 -2.36 4.81 4.46
N SER A 17 -2.57 4.80 3.15
CA SER A 17 -2.99 3.60 2.43
C SER A 17 -1.97 2.46 2.56
N ILE A 18 -0.68 2.75 2.38
CA ILE A 18 0.40 1.76 2.55
C ILE A 18 0.36 1.16 3.97
N VAL A 19 0.21 2.00 5.00
CA VAL A 19 0.15 1.56 6.40
C VAL A 19 -1.06 0.65 6.63
N ILE A 20 -2.26 1.05 6.17
CA ILE A 20 -3.48 0.28 6.34
C ILE A 20 -3.37 -1.09 5.63
N PHE A 21 -2.99 -1.12 4.35
CA PHE A 21 -2.90 -2.36 3.59
C PHE A 21 -1.79 -3.28 4.14
N SER A 22 -0.65 -2.73 4.55
CA SER A 22 0.40 -3.50 5.23
C SER A 22 -0.11 -4.09 6.55
N GLY A 23 -0.88 -3.32 7.31
CA GLY A 23 -1.55 -3.78 8.53
C GLY A 23 -2.50 -4.95 8.27
N ILE A 24 -3.29 -4.90 7.20
CA ILE A 24 -4.19 -6.00 6.80
C ILE A 24 -3.38 -7.26 6.47
N VAL A 25 -2.30 -7.13 5.69
CA VAL A 25 -1.43 -8.25 5.31
C VAL A 25 -0.81 -8.91 6.54
N ILE A 26 -0.27 -8.11 7.46
CA ILE A 26 0.33 -8.58 8.72
C ILE A 26 -0.75 -9.25 9.58
N ALA A 27 -1.88 -8.60 9.81
CA ALA A 27 -2.97 -9.15 10.62
C ALA A 27 -3.47 -10.48 10.06
N PHE A 28 -3.58 -10.61 8.74
CA PHE A 28 -3.95 -11.87 8.09
C PHE A 28 -2.88 -12.96 8.28
N MET A 29 -1.60 -12.63 8.08
CA MET A 29 -0.50 -13.59 8.25
C MET A 29 -0.36 -14.11 9.70
N PHE A 30 -0.60 -13.25 10.69
CA PHE A 30 -0.52 -13.59 12.12
C PHE A 30 -1.85 -14.05 12.72
N SER A 31 -2.93 -14.08 11.94
CA SER A 31 -4.23 -14.57 12.41
C SER A 31 -4.16 -16.06 12.73
N LYS A 32 -4.53 -16.42 13.96
CA LYS A 32 -4.68 -17.83 14.39
C LYS A 32 -5.77 -18.57 13.63
N ASN A 33 -6.70 -17.85 13.00
CA ASN A 33 -7.80 -18.40 12.21
C ASN A 33 -7.46 -18.53 10.72
N ARG A 34 -6.17 -18.49 10.34
CA ARG A 34 -5.78 -18.67 8.94
C ARG A 34 -6.27 -20.05 8.43
N PRO A 35 -6.98 -20.12 7.29
CA PRO A 35 -7.38 -21.39 6.72
C PRO A 35 -6.13 -22.21 6.38
N LYS A 36 -6.15 -23.52 6.67
CA LYS A 36 -5.05 -24.46 6.38
C LYS A 36 -4.71 -24.49 4.89
N GLU A 37 -5.71 -24.29 4.04
CA GLU A 37 -5.60 -24.18 2.59
C GLU A 37 -6.25 -22.87 2.15
N MET A 38 -5.45 -21.96 1.58
CA MET A 38 -5.99 -20.76 0.94
C MET A 38 -6.60 -21.15 -0.40
N LYS A 39 -7.84 -20.73 -0.64
CA LYS A 39 -8.47 -20.92 -1.96
C LYS A 39 -7.69 -20.15 -3.02
N LEU A 40 -7.71 -20.64 -4.26
CA LEU A 40 -6.97 -20.04 -5.37
C LEU A 40 -7.31 -18.54 -5.53
N GLY A 41 -8.59 -18.17 -5.40
CA GLY A 41 -9.04 -16.77 -5.42
C GLY A 41 -8.50 -15.91 -4.26
N GLU A 42 -8.46 -16.44 -3.04
CA GLU A 42 -7.92 -15.74 -1.88
C GLU A 42 -6.42 -15.50 -2.03
N ARG A 43 -5.69 -16.48 -2.57
CA ARG A 43 -4.27 -16.35 -2.89
C ARG A 43 -4.00 -15.25 -3.92
N PHE A 44 -4.81 -15.16 -4.97
CA PHE A 44 -4.70 -14.09 -5.97
C PHE A 44 -5.00 -12.72 -5.37
N MET A 45 -6.06 -12.60 -4.55
CA MET A 45 -6.36 -11.36 -3.85
C MET A 45 -5.21 -10.91 -2.95
N PHE A 46 -4.65 -11.82 -2.16
CA PHE A 46 -3.56 -11.51 -1.26
C PHE A 46 -2.29 -11.11 -2.01
N ALA A 47 -1.97 -11.81 -3.10
CA ALA A 47 -0.87 -11.43 -3.99
C ALA A 47 -1.08 -10.05 -4.61
N ALA A 48 -2.30 -9.72 -5.07
CA ALA A 48 -2.63 -8.42 -5.63
C ALA A 48 -2.47 -7.28 -4.60
N ILE A 49 -2.86 -7.51 -3.34
CA ILE A 49 -2.65 -6.55 -2.26
C ILE A 49 -1.15 -6.30 -2.04
N ILE A 50 -0.35 -7.38 -1.96
CA ILE A 50 1.11 -7.25 -1.79
C ILE A 50 1.73 -6.47 -2.95
N ILE A 51 1.37 -6.81 -4.20
CA ILE A 51 1.86 -6.10 -5.38
C ILE A 51 1.44 -4.62 -5.33
N GLY A 52 0.19 -4.34 -4.95
CA GLY A 52 -0.31 -2.97 -4.79
C GLY A 52 0.50 -2.15 -3.77
N ILE A 53 0.86 -2.76 -2.63
CA ILE A 53 1.73 -2.12 -1.63
C ILE A 53 3.11 -1.81 -2.22
N VAL A 54 3.73 -2.77 -2.92
CA VAL A 54 5.05 -2.57 -3.55
C VAL A 54 5.01 -1.42 -4.55
N VAL A 55 4.00 -1.38 -5.42
CA VAL A 55 3.81 -0.30 -6.39
C VAL A 55 3.60 1.04 -5.69
N ALA A 56 2.78 1.08 -4.63
CA ALA A 56 2.54 2.29 -3.86
C ALA A 56 3.84 2.83 -3.22
N VAL A 57 4.68 1.96 -2.66
CA VAL A 57 5.98 2.34 -2.10
C VAL A 57 6.90 2.92 -3.18
N ILE A 58 6.95 2.31 -4.37
CA ILE A 58 7.74 2.84 -5.49
C ILE A 58 7.24 4.22 -5.90
N VAL A 59 5.93 4.40 -6.05
CA VAL A 59 5.33 5.70 -6.40
C VAL A 59 5.65 6.76 -5.34
N GLY A 60 5.53 6.41 -4.06
CA GLY A 60 5.89 7.31 -2.96
C GLY A 60 7.37 7.71 -3.01
N ALA A 61 8.27 6.74 -3.23
CA ALA A 61 9.70 7.01 -3.37
C ALA A 61 10.00 7.93 -4.57
N VAL A 62 9.34 7.70 -5.71
CA VAL A 62 9.46 8.56 -6.90
C VAL A 62 8.95 9.97 -6.62
N GLN A 63 7.85 10.14 -5.88
CA GLN A 63 7.35 11.47 -5.49
C GLN A 63 8.35 12.24 -4.61
N MET A 64 9.04 11.55 -3.70
CA MET A 64 10.10 12.12 -2.87
C MET A 64 11.36 12.49 -3.68
N LEU A 65 11.81 11.60 -4.56
CA LEU A 65 13.01 11.82 -5.38
C LEU A 65 12.80 12.85 -6.50
N GLY A 66 11.60 12.91 -7.06
CA GLY A 66 11.24 13.82 -8.15
C GLY A 66 10.98 15.27 -7.72
N GLY A 67 11.10 15.60 -6.43
CA GLY A 67 10.90 16.96 -5.92
C GLY A 67 9.44 17.45 -5.98
N TYR A 68 8.46 16.60 -6.29
CA TYR A 68 7.04 16.97 -6.31
C TYR A 68 6.47 17.35 -4.92
N LEU A 69 7.26 17.12 -3.87
CA LEU A 69 6.95 17.42 -2.48
C LEU A 69 7.63 18.71 -1.96
N PHE A 70 8.47 19.38 -2.76
CA PHE A 70 9.20 20.60 -2.37
C PHE A 70 9.08 21.73 -3.40
#